data_AF-A0A5P8K5Z1-F1
#
_entry.id   AF-A0A5P8K5Z1-F1
#
_cell.length_a   1.000
_cell.length_b   1.000
_cell.length_c   1.000
_cell.angle_alpha   90.00
_cell.angle_beta   90.00
_cell.angle_gamma   90.00
#
_symmetry.space_group_name_H-M   'P 1'
#
loop_
_entity.id
_entity.type
_entity.pdbx_description
1 polymer ?
#
loop_
_entity_poly.entity_id
_entity_poly.type
_entity_poly.pdbx_seq_one_letter_code
_entity_poly.pdbx_strand_id
1 'polypeptide(L)' 'MNRQIAQISHTVATAGDPAGLGLALAVAAELHPAVTRAPEVAATGATIRRATAARPRRRTVRG' A
#
# COMPACT_ATOMS: atom_id res chain seq x y z
N MET A 1 -32.32 -11.47 16.19
CA MET A 1 -31.21 -12.43 16.40
C MET A 1 -29.99 -11.89 15.68
N ASN A 2 -28.99 -11.41 16.40
CA ASN A 2 -27.83 -10.74 15.79
C ASN A 2 -26.75 -11.80 15.53
N ARG A 3 -26.44 -12.08 14.26
CA ARG A 3 -25.34 -13.00 13.91
C ARG A 3 -24.03 -12.22 13.87
N GLN A 4 -23.18 -12.45 14.85
CA GLN A 4 -21.80 -11.97 14.84
C GLN A 4 -20.97 -12.80 13.86
N ILE A 5 -20.25 -12.13 12.95
CA ILE A 5 -19.27 -12.78 12.08
C ILE A 5 -17.95 -12.88 12.86
N ALA A 6 -17.47 -14.09 13.06
CA ALA A 6 -16.19 -14.34 13.71
C ALA A 6 -15.04 -14.10 12.72
N GLN A 7 -14.07 -13.28 13.12
CA GLN A 7 -12.81 -13.15 12.41
C GLN A 7 -11.90 -14.30 12.84
N ILE A 8 -11.54 -15.17 11.89
CA ILE A 8 -10.62 -16.29 12.12
C ILE A 8 -9.32 -15.99 11.38
N SER A 9 -8.21 -15.89 12.11
CA SER A 9 -6.89 -15.72 11.51
C SER A 9 -6.30 -17.08 11.18
N HIS A 10 -5.94 -17.31 9.92
CA HIS A 10 -5.20 -18.50 9.50
C HIS A 10 -3.73 -18.17 9.35
N THR A 11 -2.87 -18.88 10.08
CA THR A 11 -1.42 -18.81 9.87
C THR A 11 -1.05 -19.63 8.64
N VAL A 12 -0.68 -18.96 7.55
CA VAL A 12 -0.17 -19.61 6.35
C VAL A 12 1.33 -19.86 6.54
N ALA A 13 1.72 -21.12 6.71
CA ALA A 13 3.10 -21.51 7.06
C ALA A 13 4.17 -21.09 6.03
N THR A 14 3.77 -20.84 4.79
CA THR A 14 4.65 -20.42 3.69
C THR A 14 4.66 -18.92 3.43
N ALA A 15 3.79 -18.15 4.09
CA ALA A 15 3.71 -16.70 3.93
C ALA A 15 4.69 -16.02 4.90
N GLY A 16 5.97 -16.00 4.57
CA GLY A 16 6.91 -15.34 5.47
C GLY A 16 8.38 -15.31 5.09
N ASP A 17 8.83 -16.05 4.09
CA ASP A 17 10.23 -15.93 3.65
C ASP A 17 10.40 -14.69 2.76
N PRO A 18 11.09 -13.62 3.23
CA PRO A 18 11.32 -12.42 2.42
C PRO A 18 12.20 -12.71 1.20
N ALA A 19 13.08 -13.72 1.26
CA ALA A 19 13.92 -14.11 0.13
C ALA A 19 13.06 -14.77 -0.97
N GLY A 20 12.20 -15.72 -0.60
CA GLY A 20 11.21 -16.33 -1.48
C GLY A 20 10.24 -15.31 -2.09
N LEU A 21 9.81 -14.30 -1.32
CA LEU A 21 8.99 -13.21 -1.86
C LEU A 21 9.74 -12.39 -2.92
N GLY A 22 11.00 -12.02 -2.65
CA GLY A 22 11.84 -11.29 -3.61
C GLY A 22 12.02 -12.07 -4.93
N LEU A 23 12.30 -13.37 -4.83
CA LEU A 23 12.41 -14.26 -5.99
C LEU A 23 11.10 -14.35 -6.76
N ALA A 24 9.98 -14.58 -6.07
CA ALA A 24 8.67 -14.69 -6.70
C ALA A 24 8.29 -13.39 -7.47
N LEU A 25 8.61 -12.22 -6.90
CA LEU A 25 8.39 -10.94 -7.57
C LEU A 25 9.29 -10.76 -8.81
N ALA A 26 10.55 -11.19 -8.75
CA ALA A 26 11.45 -11.14 -9.89
C ALA A 26 10.96 -12.05 -11.03
N VAL A 27 10.61 -13.30 -10.73
CA VAL A 27 10.03 -14.23 -11.71
C VAL A 27 8.72 -13.70 -12.28
N ALA A 28 7.86 -13.11 -11.44
CA ALA A 28 6.62 -12.52 -11.92
C ALA A 28 6.87 -11.35 -12.88
N ALA A 29 7.91 -10.54 -12.68
CA ALA A 29 8.26 -9.45 -13.57
C ALA A 29 8.85 -9.94 -14.91
N GLU A 30 9.56 -11.06 -14.90
CA GLU A 30 10.05 -11.71 -16.12
C GLU A 30 8.90 -12.32 -16.94
N LEU A 31 7.95 -12.99 -16.27
CA LEU A 31 6.81 -13.65 -16.93
C LEU A 31 5.72 -12.67 -17.36
N HIS A 32 5.54 -11.57 -16.63
CA HIS A 32 4.50 -10.58 -16.88
C HIS A 32 5.15 -9.22 -17.20
N PRO A 33 5.53 -8.98 -18.47
CA PRO A 33 6.03 -7.68 -18.86
C PRO A 33 4.98 -6.61 -18.55
N ALA A 34 5.44 -5.43 -18.11
CA ALA A 34 4.55 -4.34 -17.77
C ALA A 34 3.76 -3.90 -19.02
N VAL A 35 2.47 -4.20 -19.04
CA VAL A 35 1.56 -3.75 -20.10
C VAL A 35 0.95 -2.41 -19.68
N THR A 36 1.19 -1.38 -20.48
CA THR A 36 0.54 -0.08 -20.30
C THR A 36 -0.96 -0.25 -20.49
N ARG A 37 -1.74 0.12 -19.47
CA ARG A 37 -3.20 0.14 -19.60
C ARG A 37 -3.60 1.20 -20.61
N ALA A 38 -4.65 0.90 -21.38
CA ALA A 38 -5.22 1.84 -22.32
C ALA A 38 -5.65 3.14 -21.60
N PRO A 39 -5.55 4.31 -22.26
CA PRO A 39 -5.74 5.61 -21.62
C PRO A 39 -7.12 5.78 -20.98
N GLU A 40 -8.15 5.10 -21.49
CA GLU A 40 -9.50 5.09 -20.95
C GLU A 40 -9.64 4.29 -19.64
N VAL A 41 -8.70 3.38 -19.35
CA VAL A 41 -8.65 2.56 -18.12
C VAL A 41 -7.54 3.02 -17.18
N ALA A 42 -6.63 3.89 -17.64
CA ALA A 42 -5.61 4.47 -16.80
C ALA A 42 -6.30 5.28 -15.69
N ALA A 43 -6.11 4.86 -14.43
CA ALA A 43 -6.56 5.64 -13.30
C ALA A 43 -5.97 7.05 -13.47
N THR A 44 -6.82 8.06 -13.52
CA THR A 44 -6.41 9.45 -13.49
C THR A 44 -5.81 9.72 -12.12
N GLY A 45 -4.54 9.38 -11.97
CA GLY A 45 -3.76 9.68 -10.79
C GLY A 45 -3.63 11.18 -10.68
N ALA A 46 -4.63 11.83 -10.09
CA ALA A 46 -4.47 13.14 -9.49
C ALA A 46 -3.23 13.00 -8.61
N THR A 47 -2.18 13.70 -8.98
CA THR A 47 -1.00 13.84 -8.14
C THR A 47 -1.50 14.42 -6.82
N ILE A 48 -1.74 13.59 -5.81
CA ILE A 48 -1.98 14.07 -4.45
C ILE A 48 -0.60 14.55 -3.98
N ARG A 49 -0.26 15.76 -4.40
CA ARG A 49 0.79 16.56 -3.78
C ARG A 49 0.26 16.82 -2.38
N ARG A 50 0.64 15.95 -1.42
CA ARG A 50 0.33 16.16 -0.01
C ARG A 50 1.04 17.45 0.38
N ALA A 51 0.30 18.56 0.35
CA ALA A 51 0.78 19.82 0.87
C ALA A 51 0.93 19.64 2.38
N THR A 52 2.15 19.32 2.82
CA THR A 52 2.55 19.52 4.20
C THR A 52 2.58 21.03 4.38
N ALA A 53 1.44 21.60 4.77
CA ALA A 53 1.40 22.96 5.29
C ALA A 53 2.35 22.95 6.49
N ALA A 54 3.54 23.50 6.30
CA ALA A 54 4.54 23.68 7.33
C ALA A 54 3.89 24.53 8.42
N ARG A 55 3.36 23.89 9.47
CA ARG A 55 2.74 24.61 10.59
C ARG A 55 3.85 25.36 11.31
N PRO A 56 3.89 26.71 11.27
CA PRO A 56 4.93 27.45 11.95
C PRO A 56 4.79 27.26 13.46
N ARG A 57 5.89 26.82 14.06
CA ARG A 57 6.09 26.63 15.49
C ARG A 57 6.34 28.00 16.14
N ARG A 58 5.46 28.47 17.04
CA ARG A 58 5.79 29.19 18.31
C ARG A 58 4.57 29.85 18.96
N ARG A 59 4.38 29.56 20.26
CA ARG A 59 4.30 30.61 21.29
C ARG A 59 4.76 30.05 22.63
N THR A 60 5.98 30.40 23.03
CA THR A 60 6.33 30.46 24.45
C THR A 60 5.67 31.70 25.01
N VAL A 61 4.81 31.55 26.01
CA VAL A 61 4.48 32.64 26.94
C VAL A 61 5.07 32.24 28.28
N ARG A 62 6.06 33.03 28.72
CA ARG A 62 6.35 33.19 30.14
C ARG A 62 5.33 34.20 30.66
N GLY A 63 4.69 33.85 31.78
CA GLY A 63 3.65 34.60 32.47
C GLY A 63 3.02 33.67 33.46
#